data_AF-A0A1X6Y5X2-F1
#
_entry.id   AF-A0A1X6Y5X2-F1
#
_cell.length_a   1.000
_cell.length_b   1.000
_cell.length_c   1.000
_cell.angle_alpha   90.00
_cell.angle_beta   90.00
_cell.angle_gamma   90.00
#
_symmetry.space_group_name_H-M   'P 1'
#
loop_
_entity.id
_entity.type
_entity.pdbx_description
1 polymer ?
#
loop_
_entity_poly.entity_id
_entity_poly.type
_entity_poly.pdbx_seq_one_letter_code
_entity_poly.pdbx_strand_id
1 'polypeptide(L)' 'MTRGHVVFITLLGMAVFLGLDFANSEPLNPYGAPPLMSLGSGLAATGAHCAAPPPSK' A
#
# COMPACT_ATOMS: atom_id res chain seq x y z
N MET A 1 1.76 17.99 30.26
CA MET A 1 2.19 17.19 29.08
C MET A 1 3.60 16.68 29.35
N THR A 2 3.77 15.39 29.61
CA THR A 2 5.09 14.75 29.73
C THR A 2 5.39 13.93 28.48
N ARG A 3 6.65 13.53 28.26
CA ARG A 3 7.02 12.70 27.10
C ARG A 3 6.18 11.43 26.96
N GLY A 4 5.79 10.81 28.09
CA GLY A 4 4.92 9.64 28.10
C GLY A 4 3.52 9.90 27.53
N HIS A 5 2.91 11.05 27.84
CA HIS A 5 1.60 11.42 27.29
C HIS A 5 1.67 11.62 25.78
N VAL A 6 2.73 12.28 25.29
CA VAL A 6 2.92 12.50 23.85
C VAL A 6 3.07 11.17 23.12
N VAL A 7 3.94 10.28 23.61
CA VAL A 7 4.14 8.95 23.01
C VAL A 7 2.84 8.16 22.99
N PHE A 8 2.10 8.15 24.11
CA PHE A 8 0.84 7.42 24.19
C PHE A 8 -0.19 7.93 23.17
N ILE A 9 -0.37 9.26 23.06
CA ILE A 9 -1.32 9.86 22.11
C ILE A 9 -0.91 9.57 20.67
N THR A 10 0.38 9.66 20.34
CA THR A 10 0.87 9.34 19.00
C THR A 10 0.60 7.88 18.64
N LEU A 11 0.92 6.94 19.54
CA LEU A 11 0.68 5.52 19.30
C LEU A 11 -0.80 5.20 19.16
N LEU A 12 -1.65 5.82 19.99
CA LEU A 12 -3.10 5.67 19.90
C LEU A 12 -3.62 6.21 18.56
N GLY A 13 -3.16 7.38 18.13
CA GLY A 13 -3.50 7.95 16.83
C GLY A 13 -3.09 7.05 15.67
N MET A 14 -1.88 6.49 15.69
CA MET A 14 -1.42 5.52 14.68
C MET A 14 -2.29 4.27 14.64
N ALA A 15 -2.61 3.69 15.81
CA ALA A 15 -3.44 2.49 15.90
C ALA A 15 -4.85 2.73 15.33
N VAL A 16 -5.46 3.88 15.65
CA VAL A 16 -6.76 4.28 15.10
C VAL A 16 -6.68 4.45 13.58
N PHE A 17 -5.67 5.16 13.08
CA PHE A 17 -5.49 5.37 11.64
C PHE A 17 -5.33 4.05 10.88
N LEU A 18 -4.46 3.16 11.35
CA LEU A 18 -4.23 1.84 10.76
C LEU A 18 -5.49 0.97 10.82
N GLY A 19 -6.23 1.00 11.93
CA GLY A 19 -7.48 0.26 12.06
C GLY A 19 -8.55 0.73 11.09
N LEU A 20 -8.68 2.04 10.88
CA LEU A 20 -9.61 2.61 9.91
C LEU A 20 -9.17 2.32 8.47
N ASP A 21 -7.88 2.44 8.15
CA ASP A 21 -7.33 2.08 6.84
C ASP A 21 -7.62 0.60 6.53
N PHE A 22 -7.30 -0.31 7.44
CA PHE A 22 -7.53 -1.74 7.25
C PHE A 22 -9.02 -2.09 7.08
N ALA A 23 -9.92 -1.41 7.80
CA ALA A 23 -11.35 -1.67 7.75
C ALA A 23 -12.04 -1.12 6.49
N ASN A 24 -11.47 -0.10 5.83
CA ASN A 24 -12.12 0.60 4.72
C ASN A 24 -11.38 0.49 3.38
N SER A 25 -10.10 0.11 3.38
CA SER A 25 -9.32 0.00 2.15
C SER A 25 -9.65 -1.30 1.40
N GLU A 26 -9.90 -1.18 0.10
CA GLU A 26 -10.05 -2.32 -0.79
C GLU A 26 -8.69 -3.02 -0.96
N PRO A 27 -8.64 -4.36 -1.17
CA PRO A 27 -7.39 -5.03 -1.47
C PRO A 27 -6.69 -4.37 -2.67
N LEU A 28 -5.39 -4.14 -2.54
CA LEU A 28 -4.61 -3.51 -3.60
C LEU A 28 -4.74 -4.33 -4.88
N ASN A 29 -5.32 -3.74 -5.93
CA ASN A 29 -5.38 -4.34 -7.25
C ASN A 29 -4.04 -4.10 -7.98
N PRO A 30 -3.15 -5.10 -8.12
CA PRO A 30 -1.86 -4.90 -8.77
C PRO A 30 -1.96 -4.56 -10.26
N TYR A 31 -3.12 -4.79 -10.89
CA TYR A 31 -3.36 -4.49 -12.30
C TYR A 31 -4.02 -3.12 -12.54
N GLY A 32 -4.62 -2.54 -11.50
CA GLY A 32 -5.23 -1.21 -11.53
C GLY A 32 -4.42 -0.15 -10.78
N ALA A 33 -3.45 -0.57 -9.97
CA ALA A 33 -2.58 0.34 -9.25
C ALA A 33 -1.69 1.09 -10.24
N PRO A 34 -1.59 2.44 -10.16
CA PRO A 34 -0.58 3.17 -10.90
C PRO A 34 0.80 2.63 -10.53
N PRO A 35 1.80 2.70 -11.44
CA PRO A 35 3.15 2.24 -11.15
C PRO A 35 3.61 2.84 -9.82
N LEU A 36 3.81 2.00 -8.80
CA LEU A 36 4.38 2.43 -7.53
C LEU A 36 5.65 3.18 -7.87
N MET A 37 5.71 4.47 -7.46
CA MET A 37 6.77 5.42 -7.78
C MET A 37 8.07 4.70 -8.13
N SER A 38 8.37 4.66 -9.42
CA SER A 38 9.52 3.92 -9.93
C SER A 38 10.76 4.57 -9.36
N LEU A 39 11.38 3.94 -8.37
CA LEU A 39 12.70 4.29 -7.85
C LEU A 39 13.82 3.98 -8.87
N GLY A 40 13.48 3.85 -10.17
CA GLY A 40 14.40 3.68 -11.28
C GLY A 40 13.81 2.79 -12.38
N SER A 41 13.34 3.42 -13.47
CA SER A 41 13.09 2.92 -14.85
C SER A 41 11.77 3.40 -15.47
N GLY A 42 10.82 3.90 -14.66
CA GLY A 42 9.48 4.28 -15.12
C GLY A 42 8.64 3.12 -15.67
N LEU A 43 9.13 1.89 -15.59
CA LEU A 43 8.40 0.71 -16.06
C LEU A 43 7.30 0.38 -15.04
N ALA A 44 6.05 0.37 -15.51
CA ALA A 44 4.97 -0.33 -14.82
C ALA A 44 5.39 -1.78 -14.59
N ALA A 45 4.87 -2.43 -13.54
CA ALA A 45 5.00 -3.87 -13.37
C ALA A 45 4.22 -4.59 -14.50
N THR A 46 4.75 -4.57 -15.72
CA THR A 46 4.45 -5.58 -16.72
C THR A 46 4.90 -6.86 -16.05
N GLY A 47 3.98 -7.71 -15.61
CA GLY A 47 4.31 -8.93 -14.88
C GLY A 47 5.56 -9.56 -15.48
N ALA A 48 6.51 -9.99 -14.63
CA ALA A 48 7.70 -10.68 -15.11
C ALA A 48 7.29 -11.77 -16.11
N HIS A 49 8.16 -12.19 -17.03
CA HIS A 49 7.80 -13.09 -18.14
C HIS A 49 6.99 -14.34 -17.72
N CYS A 50 7.11 -14.77 -16.45
CA CYS A 50 6.35 -15.87 -15.82
C CYS A 50 4.93 -15.52 -15.31
N ALA A 51 4.50 -14.25 -15.34
CA ALA A 51 3.22 -13.75 -14.83
C ALA A 51 2.34 -13.14 -15.94
N ALA A 52 2.73 -13.29 -17.21
CA ALA A 52 1.91 -12.87 -18.33
C ALA A 52 0.67 -13.77 -18.45
N PRO A 53 -0.56 -13.23 -18.43
CA PRO A 53 -1.76 -14.03 -18.68
C PRO A 53 -1.71 -14.63 -20.10
N PRO A 54 -2.20 -15.87 -20.29
CA PRO A 54 -2.18 -16.50 -21.60
C PRO A 54 -3.03 -15.69 -22.60
N PRO A 55 -2.64 -15.66 -23.89
CA PRO A 55 -3.39 -14.93 -24.91
C PRO A 55 -4.83 -15.46 -24.99
N SER A 56 -5.81 -14.55 -24.94
CA SER A 56 -7.20 -14.89 -25.24
C SER A 56 -7.31 -15.26 -26.72
N LYS A 57 -8.04 -16.35 -27.03
CA LYS A 57 -8.32 -16.80 -28.39
C LYS A 57 -9.00 -15.72 -29.23
#